data_AF-H9GFR2-F1
#
_entry.id   AF-H9GFR2-F1
#
_cell.length_a   1.000
_cell.length_b   1.000
_cell.length_c   1.000
_cell.angle_alpha   90.00
_cell.angle_beta   90.00
_cell.angle_gamma   90.00
#
_symmetry.space_group_name_H-M   'P 1'
#
loop_
_entity.id
_entity.type
_entity.pdbx_description
1 polymer ?
#
loop_
_entity_poly.entity_id
_entity_poly.type
_entity_poly.pdbx_seq_one_letter_code
_entity_poly.pdbx_strand_id
1 'polypeptide(L)'
;MANSLQQRREFALRFCRFLQRTYDEGRKDSSKGPCTFEADVHGYLNDEGSANPLENFWQRSGEVIILEKVKPCEETSQLEETSQLGDVSVSVEKSSALPLPVSRARCLISFFTMAHNPHMSHLKIDGNRAALPLPLWVRCDRSDPKQTIWMGAEPFSAGKNSTDIILYTITCQGPMSKRKCSTSLENLKEKHQTRHRCSDLTAKGFARYEFLETVSLASLSLEDSLAPVERNIYADFSWNNVTKVLQTPPPTSVALLNIQMASGSTLSSIYELYRELQFLLNLSESLKSGTTDWPKPLGQKSAIQVVRKLLKDLKDEADGLKTPNQDPSESPRDTSSAVCGSMQSLFSRRGDLDFVEQLWSKIWGNIVSYEELVECFTLVMKSLQCGELQAPVHEGSNSLLSKLIKQSYYGKVEAVSLSGDAPLQMFLEIGVDKLKRDYFHYFAGKELTTQAHLDYFMSASVDLQEQVHRVQKLHHMLEIVQNCVELLKLEQEHLIFLTQSCINYYKENPLNEKHVFQLPVKTAFLKAFYQSAFPQVWRVEISSGQGPKKLRTVWQLSASLPDEQMDASLAGLLDETEACLSKEEMCFTALAECSAVHFG
;
A
#
# COMPACT_ATOMS: atom_id res chain seq x y z
N MET A 1 -21.71 53.49 1.94
CA MET A 1 -20.30 53.03 1.93
C MET A 1 -19.77 52.64 3.32
N ALA A 2 -20.14 53.31 4.42
CA ALA A 2 -19.66 52.94 5.77
C ALA A 2 -20.13 51.55 6.25
N ASN A 3 -21.39 51.17 5.98
CA ASN A 3 -21.95 49.86 6.39
C ASN A 3 -21.25 48.66 5.75
N SER A 4 -20.76 48.77 4.51
CA SER A 4 -20.10 47.66 3.81
C SER A 4 -18.68 47.40 4.31
N LEU A 5 -17.98 48.42 4.79
CA LEU A 5 -16.65 48.29 5.41
C LEU A 5 -16.73 47.63 6.78
N GLN A 6 -17.74 48.00 7.58
CA GLN A 6 -17.96 47.39 8.89
C GLN A 6 -18.35 45.91 8.80
N GLN A 7 -19.23 45.55 7.86
CA GLN A 7 -19.59 44.16 7.58
C GLN A 7 -18.37 43.32 7.13
N ARG A 8 -17.53 43.86 6.24
CA ARG A 8 -16.30 43.16 5.80
C ARG A 8 -15.31 42.95 6.95
N ARG A 9 -15.21 43.91 7.85
CA ARG A 9 -14.36 43.82 9.04
C ARG A 9 -14.84 42.74 10.01
N GLU A 10 -16.13 42.72 10.29
CA GLU A 10 -16.73 41.71 11.17
C GLU A 10 -16.56 40.29 10.60
N PHE A 11 -16.78 40.15 9.29
CA PHE A 11 -16.57 38.88 8.60
C PHE A 11 -15.12 38.39 8.71
N ALA A 12 -14.13 39.26 8.45
CA ALA A 12 -12.72 38.91 8.57
C ALA A 12 -12.34 38.43 9.98
N LEU A 13 -12.85 39.10 11.02
CA LEU A 13 -12.62 38.71 12.41
C LEU A 13 -13.29 37.39 12.79
N ARG A 14 -14.50 37.12 12.27
CA ARG A 14 -15.17 35.82 12.46
C ARG A 14 -14.41 34.70 11.76
N PHE A 15 -13.92 34.95 10.54
CA PHE A 15 -13.16 33.98 9.77
C PHE A 15 -11.81 33.65 10.43
N CYS A 16 -11.09 34.64 10.95
CA CYS A 16 -9.84 34.38 11.66
C CYS A 16 -10.05 33.58 12.96
N ARG A 17 -11.12 33.88 13.72
CA ARG A 17 -11.51 33.09 14.89
C ARG A 17 -11.88 31.66 14.51
N PHE A 18 -12.54 31.46 13.38
CA PHE A 18 -12.82 30.14 12.84
C PHE A 18 -11.54 29.37 12.54
N LEU A 19 -10.58 29.96 11.81
CA LEU A 19 -9.32 29.30 11.49
C LEU A 19 -8.50 28.95 12.76
N GLN A 20 -8.51 29.82 13.78
CA GLN A 20 -7.88 29.53 15.07
C GLN A 20 -8.54 28.35 15.77
N ARG A 21 -9.87 28.32 15.77
CA ARG A 21 -10.63 27.20 16.32
C ARG A 21 -10.32 25.90 15.59
N THR A 22 -10.28 25.91 14.25
CA THR A 22 -9.91 24.74 13.44
C THR A 22 -8.51 24.25 13.76
N TYR A 23 -7.57 25.16 13.97
CA TYR A 23 -6.22 24.82 14.39
C TYR A 23 -6.18 24.20 15.80
N ASP A 24 -6.81 24.84 16.78
CA ASP A 24 -6.82 24.40 18.17
C ASP A 24 -7.57 23.07 18.36
N GLU A 25 -8.65 22.85 17.61
CA GLU A 25 -9.42 21.60 17.63
C GLU A 25 -8.67 20.47 16.92
N GLY A 26 -8.08 20.74 15.74
CA GLY A 26 -7.30 19.75 14.98
C GLY A 26 -6.10 19.21 15.75
N ARG A 27 -5.41 20.04 16.54
CA ARG A 27 -4.28 19.60 17.38
C ARG A 27 -4.66 18.80 18.62
N LYS A 28 -5.86 19.00 19.16
CA LYS A 28 -6.28 18.37 20.42
C LYS A 28 -6.88 16.99 20.21
N ASP A 29 -7.53 16.77 19.07
CA ASP A 29 -8.28 15.54 18.80
C ASP A 29 -8.49 15.34 17.30
N SER A 30 -7.65 14.53 16.66
CA SER A 30 -7.76 14.20 15.23
C SER A 30 -9.01 13.38 14.89
N SER A 31 -9.79 12.96 15.89
CA SER A 31 -11.06 12.24 15.72
C SER A 31 -12.28 13.15 15.60
N LYS A 32 -12.15 14.45 15.92
CA LYS A 32 -13.23 15.41 15.74
C LYS A 32 -13.31 15.85 14.28
N GLY A 33 -14.51 15.70 13.71
CA GLY A 33 -14.80 16.06 12.31
C GLY A 33 -14.54 17.54 11.98
N PRO A 34 -14.58 17.90 10.67
CA PRO A 34 -14.23 19.23 10.19
C PRO A 34 -15.08 20.33 10.83
N CYS A 35 -14.47 21.49 11.09
CA CYS A 35 -15.18 22.65 11.61
C CYS A 35 -15.98 23.32 10.49
N THR A 36 -17.23 23.69 10.75
CA THR A 36 -18.06 24.42 9.79
C THR A 36 -17.97 25.93 9.98
N PHE A 37 -17.80 26.66 8.89
CA PHE A 37 -17.91 28.12 8.84
C PHE A 37 -19.16 28.51 8.04
N GLU A 38 -20.01 29.31 8.67
CA GLU A 38 -21.36 29.65 8.18
C GLU A 38 -22.20 28.38 7.99
N ALA A 39 -22.46 27.95 6.75
CA ALA A 39 -23.19 26.72 6.44
C ALA A 39 -22.67 26.01 5.17
N ASP A 40 -21.70 26.63 4.48
CA ASP A 40 -21.24 26.21 3.16
C ASP A 40 -19.77 25.80 3.12
N VAL A 41 -18.98 26.11 4.15
CA VAL A 41 -17.53 25.84 4.20
C VAL A 41 -17.17 24.91 5.36
N HIS A 42 -16.45 23.84 5.06
CA HIS A 42 -15.78 22.96 6.03
C HIS A 42 -14.28 23.22 6.03
N GLY A 43 -13.69 23.33 7.21
CA GLY A 43 -12.25 23.48 7.40
C GLY A 43 -11.70 22.39 8.31
N TYR A 44 -10.59 21.79 7.90
CA TYR A 44 -9.86 20.82 8.72
C TYR A 44 -8.36 21.06 8.65
N LEU A 45 -7.66 20.59 9.67
CA LEU A 45 -6.20 20.56 9.71
C LEU A 45 -5.74 19.26 9.06
N ASN A 46 -4.86 19.34 8.07
CA ASN A 46 -4.19 18.18 7.50
C ASN A 46 -2.77 18.10 8.07
N ASP A 47 -2.51 17.05 8.85
CA ASP A 47 -1.23 16.81 9.53
C ASP A 47 -0.28 15.99 8.64
N GLU A 48 1.01 15.96 9.00
CA GLU A 48 2.07 15.28 8.22
C GLU A 48 1.84 13.76 8.04
N GLY A 49 0.93 13.14 8.80
CA GLY A 49 0.62 11.71 8.73
C GLY A 49 -0.53 11.33 7.78
N SER A 50 -1.29 12.28 7.24
CA SER A 50 -2.42 12.02 6.32
C SER A 50 -2.08 12.38 4.87
N ALA A 51 -2.64 11.62 3.91
CA ALA A 51 -2.44 11.84 2.48
C ALA A 51 -2.78 13.29 2.09
N ASN A 52 -1.75 14.07 1.75
CA ASN A 52 -1.89 15.48 1.46
C ASN A 52 -2.34 15.66 -0.01
N PRO A 53 -3.54 16.20 -0.28
CA PRO A 53 -4.03 16.39 -1.65
C PRO A 53 -3.16 17.34 -2.49
N LEU A 54 -2.27 18.08 -1.84
CA LEU A 54 -1.37 19.06 -2.46
C LEU A 54 0.07 18.57 -2.58
N GLU A 55 0.41 17.35 -2.15
CA GLU A 55 1.79 16.83 -2.11
C GLU A 55 2.51 16.96 -3.46
N ASN A 56 1.74 16.81 -4.55
CA ASN A 56 2.21 16.94 -5.92
C ASN A 56 2.61 18.37 -6.34
N PHE A 57 2.05 19.39 -5.71
CA PHE A 57 2.23 20.79 -6.10
C PHE A 57 2.86 21.65 -4.99
N TRP A 58 2.87 21.15 -3.75
CA TRP A 58 3.30 21.86 -2.56
C TRP A 58 4.11 20.93 -1.63
N GLN A 59 5.44 20.96 -1.77
CA GLN A 59 6.40 20.11 -1.04
C GLN A 59 6.77 20.56 0.39
N ARG A 60 5.99 21.43 1.06
CA ARG A 60 6.38 21.83 2.43
C ARG A 60 5.75 20.84 3.41
N SER A 61 6.58 20.15 4.18
CA SER A 61 6.14 19.33 5.31
C SER A 61 5.69 20.28 6.43
N GLY A 62 4.43 20.16 6.82
CA GLY A 62 3.84 20.97 7.88
C GLY A 62 2.32 20.93 7.89
N GLU A 63 1.75 21.28 9.03
CA GLU A 63 0.32 21.43 9.26
C GLU A 63 -0.27 22.46 8.27
N VAL A 64 -1.38 22.10 7.60
CA VAL A 64 -2.05 22.97 6.63
C VAL A 64 -3.56 22.98 6.86
N ILE A 65 -4.19 24.15 6.73
CA ILE A 65 -5.65 24.26 6.82
C ILE A 65 -6.23 24.14 5.42
N ILE A 66 -7.12 23.17 5.22
CA ILE A 66 -7.84 22.94 3.95
C ILE A 66 -9.30 23.33 4.12
N LEU A 67 -9.82 24.14 3.18
CA LEU A 67 -11.22 24.55 3.11
C LEU A 67 -11.93 23.96 1.89
N GLU A 68 -13.08 23.35 2.13
CA GLU A 68 -13.91 22.67 1.14
C GLU A 68 -15.41 22.98 1.36
N LYS A 69 -16.27 22.59 0.43
CA LYS A 69 -17.71 22.82 0.53
C LYS A 69 -18.39 21.73 1.36
N VAL A 70 -19.33 22.12 2.21
CA VAL A 70 -20.19 21.19 2.98
C VAL A 70 -21.05 20.36 2.01
N LYS A 71 -21.11 19.03 2.20
CA LYS A 71 -22.11 18.20 1.53
C LYS A 71 -23.50 18.45 2.12
N PRO A 72 -24.53 18.71 1.31
CA PRO A 72 -25.91 18.58 1.78
C PRO A 72 -26.13 17.13 2.19
N CYS A 73 -26.55 16.90 3.43
CA CYS A 73 -27.08 15.59 3.81
C CYS A 73 -28.41 15.44 3.08
N GLU A 74 -28.52 14.49 2.14
CA GLU A 74 -29.83 14.13 1.60
C GLU A 74 -30.62 13.49 2.75
N GLU A 75 -31.68 14.15 3.19
CA GLU A 75 -32.64 13.59 4.14
C GLU A 75 -33.32 12.38 3.50
N THR A 76 -32.79 11.18 3.72
CA THR A 76 -33.57 9.95 3.59
C THR A 76 -34.61 9.95 4.70
N SER A 77 -35.73 10.61 4.42
CA SER A 77 -36.97 10.36 5.13
C SER A 77 -37.44 8.95 4.78
N GLN A 78 -37.25 7.99 5.70
CA GLN A 78 -38.33 7.14 6.26
C GLN A 78 -37.79 5.94 7.06
N LEU A 79 -38.27 5.89 8.31
CA LEU A 79 -38.37 4.77 9.27
C LEU A 79 -37.14 4.27 10.03
N GLU A 80 -37.01 4.77 11.27
CA GLU A 80 -36.83 3.96 12.50
C GLU A 80 -37.85 2.81 12.50
N GLU A 81 -37.63 1.57 12.95
CA GLU A 81 -36.95 1.01 14.13
C GLU A 81 -36.43 -0.41 13.72
N THR A 82 -35.35 -0.99 14.23
CA THR A 82 -35.31 -1.75 15.51
C THR A 82 -33.89 -2.26 15.80
N SER A 83 -33.51 -2.20 17.09
CA SER A 83 -32.58 -3.06 17.85
C SER A 83 -31.06 -3.09 17.56
N GLN A 84 -30.32 -2.33 18.38
CA GLN A 84 -29.25 -2.75 19.31
C GLN A 84 -28.53 -4.11 19.06
N LEU A 85 -27.23 -4.08 18.73
CA LEU A 85 -26.12 -4.73 19.49
C LEU A 85 -24.74 -4.45 18.84
N GLY A 86 -23.78 -3.98 19.63
CA GLY A 86 -22.34 -4.33 19.54
C GLY A 86 -21.44 -3.57 18.55
N ASP A 87 -20.41 -2.90 19.08
CA ASP A 87 -19.35 -2.14 18.39
C ASP A 87 -18.84 -2.77 17.08
N VAL A 88 -19.26 -2.16 15.96
CA VAL A 88 -18.52 -2.19 14.71
C VAL A 88 -17.82 -0.85 14.61
N SER A 89 -16.48 -0.85 14.68
CA SER A 89 -15.66 0.30 14.33
C SER A 89 -15.90 0.63 12.86
N VAL A 90 -16.87 1.51 12.60
CA VAL A 90 -17.14 2.07 11.28
C VAL A 90 -15.90 2.83 10.87
N SER A 91 -15.09 2.22 10.00
CA SER A 91 -14.04 2.92 9.27
C SER A 91 -14.69 4.12 8.60
N VAL A 92 -14.28 5.33 9.00
CA VAL A 92 -14.74 6.58 8.38
C VAL A 92 -14.38 6.50 6.89
N GLU A 93 -15.38 6.18 6.07
CA GLU A 93 -15.31 6.37 4.63
C GLU A 93 -14.89 7.82 4.40
N LYS A 94 -13.72 8.02 3.78
CA LYS A 94 -13.22 9.36 3.41
C LYS A 94 -14.26 10.01 2.51
N SER A 95 -15.03 10.92 3.09
CA SER A 95 -16.10 11.64 2.41
C SER A 95 -15.54 12.39 1.20
N SER A 96 -16.10 12.16 0.01
CA SER A 96 -15.66 12.84 -1.21
C SER A 96 -15.79 14.37 -1.07
N ALA A 97 -14.69 15.10 -1.20
CA ALA A 97 -14.62 16.54 -1.03
C ALA A 97 -15.36 17.31 -2.15
N LEU A 98 -16.20 18.29 -1.79
CA LEU A 98 -16.85 19.18 -2.77
C LEU A 98 -16.08 20.51 -2.91
N PRO A 99 -15.89 21.02 -4.14
CA PRO A 99 -15.19 22.28 -4.37
C PRO A 99 -16.06 23.51 -4.07
N LEU A 100 -15.42 24.62 -3.70
CA LEU A 100 -16.07 25.94 -3.56
C LEU A 100 -16.00 26.74 -4.87
N PRO A 101 -16.94 27.66 -5.12
CA PRO A 101 -16.83 28.61 -6.22
C PRO A 101 -15.55 29.44 -6.14
N VAL A 102 -14.87 29.64 -7.27
CA VAL A 102 -13.61 30.42 -7.35
C VAL A 102 -13.76 31.82 -6.76
N SER A 103 -14.92 32.46 -6.92
CA SER A 103 -15.22 33.78 -6.34
C SER A 103 -15.23 33.74 -4.79
N ARG A 104 -15.80 32.68 -4.21
CA ARG A 104 -15.84 32.45 -2.76
C ARG A 104 -14.44 32.13 -2.23
N ALA A 105 -13.70 31.25 -2.88
CA ALA A 105 -12.32 30.91 -2.50
C ALA A 105 -11.42 32.15 -2.48
N ARG A 106 -11.48 32.98 -3.53
CA ARG A 106 -10.74 34.25 -3.59
C ARG A 106 -11.10 35.20 -2.46
N CYS A 107 -12.37 35.24 -2.07
CA CYS A 107 -12.85 36.05 -0.96
C CYS A 107 -12.21 35.61 0.37
N LEU A 108 -12.22 34.30 0.67
CA LEU A 108 -11.62 33.73 1.87
C LEU A 108 -10.10 33.95 1.94
N ILE A 109 -9.39 33.72 0.84
CA ILE A 109 -7.95 34.00 0.71
C ILE A 109 -7.65 35.49 0.91
N SER A 110 -8.50 36.38 0.39
CA SER A 110 -8.34 37.83 0.58
C SER A 110 -8.53 38.23 2.04
N PHE A 111 -9.50 37.65 2.75
CA PHE A 111 -9.69 37.89 4.18
C PHE A 111 -8.51 37.40 5.01
N PHE A 112 -8.00 36.21 4.70
CA PHE A 112 -6.79 35.69 5.32
C PHE A 112 -5.59 36.62 5.09
N THR A 113 -5.43 37.13 3.87
CA THR A 113 -4.36 38.05 3.50
C THR A 113 -4.46 39.38 4.23
N MET A 114 -5.68 39.94 4.36
CA MET A 114 -5.91 41.18 5.09
C MET A 114 -5.64 41.04 6.59
N ALA A 115 -5.92 39.88 7.18
CA ALA A 115 -5.66 39.62 8.59
C ALA A 115 -4.17 39.62 8.94
N HIS A 116 -3.32 39.22 7.99
CA HIS A 116 -1.86 39.20 8.14
C HIS A 116 -1.19 40.52 7.74
N ASN A 117 -1.93 41.47 7.15
CA ASN A 117 -1.39 42.75 6.73
C ASN A 117 -1.13 43.65 7.95
N PRO A 118 0.12 44.07 8.23
CA PRO A 118 0.47 44.90 9.37
C PRO A 118 -0.16 46.31 9.33
N HIS A 119 -0.55 46.81 8.15
CA HIS A 119 -1.23 48.10 7.98
C HIS A 119 -2.72 48.05 8.32
N MET A 120 -3.30 46.85 8.48
CA MET A 120 -4.70 46.66 8.87
C MET A 120 -4.85 46.62 10.39
N SER A 121 -4.49 47.71 11.07
CA SER A 121 -4.50 47.82 12.54
C SER A 121 -5.86 47.57 13.21
N HIS A 122 -6.95 47.63 12.45
CA HIS A 122 -8.33 47.44 12.91
C HIS A 122 -8.80 45.97 12.94
N LEU A 123 -8.02 45.03 12.40
CA LEU A 123 -8.33 43.59 12.34
C LEU A 123 -7.63 42.77 13.45
N LYS A 124 -7.14 43.43 14.50
CA LYS A 124 -6.51 42.76 15.65
C LYS A 124 -7.56 42.00 16.47
N ILE A 125 -7.27 40.75 16.80
CA ILE A 125 -8.02 39.93 17.74
C ILE A 125 -7.34 40.10 19.11
N ASP A 126 -8.05 40.63 20.10
CA ASP A 126 -7.65 40.70 21.53
C ASP A 126 -6.21 41.15 21.83
N GLY A 127 -5.78 42.28 21.24
CA GLY A 127 -4.53 42.97 21.62
C GLY A 127 -3.22 42.26 21.24
N ASN A 128 -3.27 40.97 20.91
CA ASN A 128 -2.14 40.19 20.42
C ASN A 128 -2.31 39.95 18.91
N ARG A 129 -1.25 40.11 18.11
CA ARG A 129 -1.32 39.82 16.66
C ARG A 129 -1.51 38.32 16.49
N ALA A 130 -2.75 37.87 16.42
CA ALA A 130 -3.07 36.48 16.20
C ALA A 130 -2.96 36.14 14.69
N ALA A 131 -1.76 36.30 14.15
CA ALA A 131 -1.40 35.81 12.82
C ALA A 131 -1.19 34.30 12.94
N LEU A 132 -2.07 33.51 12.32
CA LEU A 132 -1.88 32.07 12.24
C LEU A 132 -0.68 31.80 11.34
N PRO A 133 0.37 31.11 11.82
CA PRO A 133 1.56 30.87 11.00
C PRO A 133 1.33 29.81 9.90
N LEU A 134 0.14 29.21 9.84
CA LEU A 134 -0.14 28.09 8.95
C LEU A 134 -0.60 28.55 7.56
N PRO A 135 -0.20 27.82 6.50
CA PRO A 135 -0.75 27.98 5.17
C PRO A 135 -2.25 27.63 5.12
N LEU A 136 -2.99 28.38 4.33
CA LEU A 136 -4.41 28.17 4.05
C LEU A 136 -4.58 27.75 2.59
N TRP A 137 -5.32 26.66 2.33
CA TRP A 137 -5.67 26.20 1.00
C TRP A 137 -7.18 26.02 0.85
N VAL A 138 -7.70 26.38 -0.33
CA VAL A 138 -9.12 26.30 -0.66
C VAL A 138 -9.32 25.55 -1.96
N ARG A 139 -10.19 24.54 -1.94
CA ARG A 139 -10.54 23.74 -3.13
C ARG A 139 -11.53 24.50 -4.02
N CYS A 140 -11.28 24.54 -5.32
CA CYS A 140 -12.03 25.35 -6.28
C CYS A 140 -12.75 24.51 -7.36
N ASP A 141 -13.87 25.03 -7.86
CA ASP A 141 -14.82 24.34 -8.75
C ASP A 141 -14.53 24.47 -10.26
N ARG A 142 -13.40 25.08 -10.64
CA ARG A 142 -13.01 25.33 -12.04
C ARG A 142 -13.98 26.21 -12.84
N SER A 143 -14.86 26.96 -12.16
CA SER A 143 -15.85 27.84 -12.82
C SER A 143 -15.22 29.02 -13.58
N ASP A 144 -13.95 29.34 -13.30
CA ASP A 144 -13.25 30.43 -13.99
C ASP A 144 -12.65 29.96 -15.32
N PRO A 145 -12.41 30.89 -16.28
CA PRO A 145 -11.86 30.53 -17.59
C PRO A 145 -10.49 29.83 -17.55
N LYS A 146 -9.75 29.97 -16.44
CA LYS A 146 -8.46 29.31 -16.23
C LYS A 146 -8.58 27.91 -15.62
N GLN A 147 -9.78 27.47 -15.25
CA GLN A 147 -10.05 26.18 -14.61
C GLN A 147 -9.21 25.96 -13.34
N THR A 148 -9.33 26.90 -12.41
CA THR A 148 -8.64 26.88 -11.11
C THR A 148 -9.20 25.78 -10.21
N ILE A 149 -8.33 24.92 -9.70
CA ILE A 149 -8.65 23.80 -8.81
C ILE A 149 -8.25 24.05 -7.35
N TRP A 150 -7.23 24.88 -7.12
CA TRP A 150 -6.80 25.24 -5.77
C TRP A 150 -6.32 26.68 -5.70
N MET A 151 -6.60 27.34 -4.57
CA MET A 151 -6.00 28.62 -4.19
C MET A 151 -5.37 28.49 -2.81
N GLY A 152 -4.15 29.00 -2.66
CA GLY A 152 -3.39 28.93 -1.40
C GLY A 152 -2.87 30.29 -0.95
N ALA A 153 -2.67 30.45 0.35
CA ALA A 153 -1.98 31.59 0.95
C ALA A 153 -1.06 31.11 2.08
N GLU A 154 0.22 31.42 1.97
CA GLU A 154 1.26 31.01 2.91
C GLU A 154 1.95 32.23 3.52
N PRO A 155 1.83 32.45 4.83
CA PRO A 155 2.56 33.52 5.50
C PRO A 155 4.04 33.14 5.64
N PHE A 156 4.94 34.09 5.40
CA PHE A 156 6.37 33.94 5.67
C PHE A 156 6.94 35.20 6.34
N SER A 157 7.85 35.00 7.29
CA SER A 157 8.46 36.12 8.01
C SER A 157 9.70 36.60 7.27
N ALA A 158 9.70 37.86 6.82
CA ALA A 158 10.84 38.51 6.17
C ALA A 158 11.72 39.32 7.14
N GLY A 159 11.50 39.19 8.47
CA GLY A 159 12.22 39.90 9.52
C GLY A 159 11.44 39.92 10.84
N LYS A 160 11.86 40.73 11.83
CA LYS A 160 11.29 40.73 13.19
C LYS A 160 9.82 41.20 13.29
N ASN A 161 9.28 41.97 12.33
CA ASN A 161 7.97 42.65 12.49
C ASN A 161 6.99 42.59 11.30
N SER A 162 7.35 42.01 10.15
CA SER A 162 6.47 41.89 8.96
C SER A 162 6.34 40.44 8.47
N THR A 163 5.10 39.98 8.39
CA THR A 163 4.69 38.70 7.80
C THR A 163 4.19 38.95 6.38
N ASP A 164 5.03 38.69 5.40
CA ASP A 164 4.66 38.71 3.99
C ASP A 164 3.86 37.45 3.64
N ILE A 165 3.17 37.43 2.50
CA ILE A 165 2.37 36.28 2.07
C ILE A 165 2.74 35.83 0.66
N ILE A 166 2.83 34.52 0.44
CA ILE A 166 2.87 33.91 -0.89
C ILE A 166 1.48 33.40 -1.23
N LEU A 167 0.91 33.89 -2.33
CA LEU A 167 -0.35 33.41 -2.87
C LEU A 167 -0.07 32.34 -3.92
N TYR A 168 -0.78 31.23 -3.87
CA TYR A 168 -0.69 30.13 -4.83
C TYR A 168 -1.98 29.99 -5.63
N THR A 169 -1.85 29.60 -6.89
CA THR A 169 -2.98 29.25 -7.76
C THR A 169 -2.61 28.01 -8.56
N ILE A 170 -3.45 26.98 -8.50
CA ILE A 170 -3.29 25.75 -9.28
C ILE A 170 -4.44 25.65 -10.27
N THR A 171 -4.12 25.58 -11.55
CA THR A 171 -5.07 25.41 -12.65
C THR A 171 -4.91 24.03 -13.27
N CYS A 172 -6.00 23.40 -13.69
CA CYS A 172 -5.96 22.09 -14.36
C CYS A 172 -6.78 22.14 -15.66
N GLN A 173 -6.14 21.83 -16.78
CA GLN A 173 -6.75 21.74 -18.11
C GLN A 173 -6.77 20.29 -18.59
N GLY A 174 -7.89 19.88 -19.20
CA GLY A 174 -8.06 18.54 -19.78
C GLY A 174 -9.49 18.00 -19.60
N PRO A 175 -9.81 16.84 -20.20
CA PRO A 175 -8.91 15.96 -20.95
C PRO A 175 -8.53 16.53 -22.33
N MET A 176 -7.25 16.39 -22.73
CA MET A 176 -6.76 16.76 -24.07
C MET A 176 -5.88 15.65 -24.66
N SER A 177 -5.79 15.56 -25.99
CA SER A 177 -4.91 14.58 -26.63
C SER A 177 -3.43 14.92 -26.42
N LYS A 178 -2.59 13.88 -26.27
CA LYS A 178 -1.13 13.99 -26.05
C LYS A 178 -0.43 14.94 -27.04
N ARG A 179 -0.88 15.00 -28.30
CA ARG A 179 -0.28 15.85 -29.34
C ARG A 179 -0.52 17.34 -29.12
N LYS A 180 -1.60 17.71 -28.43
CA LYS A 180 -1.95 19.10 -28.12
C LYS A 180 -1.31 19.61 -26.83
N CYS A 181 -0.79 18.71 -26.00
CA CYS A 181 -0.06 19.05 -24.78
C CYS A 181 1.37 19.52 -25.08
N SER A 182 1.51 20.69 -25.71
CA SER A 182 2.80 21.30 -26.01
C SER A 182 2.98 22.59 -25.19
N THR A 183 3.80 22.51 -24.14
CA THR A 183 4.29 23.69 -23.42
C THR A 183 5.81 23.72 -23.56
N SER A 184 6.35 24.87 -23.97
CA SER A 184 7.80 25.09 -24.03
C SER A 184 8.35 25.39 -22.63
N LEU A 185 9.47 24.78 -22.28
CA LEU A 185 10.19 25.07 -21.03
C LEU A 185 10.58 26.55 -20.93
N GLU A 186 11.02 27.13 -22.05
CA GLU A 186 11.44 28.53 -22.10
C GLU A 186 10.28 29.48 -21.83
N ASN A 187 9.08 29.16 -22.30
CA ASN A 187 7.88 29.96 -21.99
C ASN A 187 7.55 29.91 -20.48
N LEU A 188 7.76 28.76 -19.83
CA LEU A 188 7.56 28.63 -18.38
C LEU A 188 8.62 29.43 -17.60
N LYS A 189 9.88 29.38 -18.04
CA LYS A 189 10.97 30.17 -17.46
C LYS A 189 10.72 31.68 -17.62
N GLU A 190 10.35 32.13 -18.82
CA GLU A 190 10.05 33.53 -19.10
C GLU A 190 8.85 34.02 -18.27
N LYS A 191 7.78 33.22 -18.16
CA LYS A 191 6.64 33.55 -17.28
C LYS A 191 7.06 33.65 -15.80
N HIS A 192 7.95 32.77 -15.35
CA HIS A 192 8.47 32.84 -13.98
C HIS A 192 9.35 34.08 -13.77
N GLN A 193 10.25 34.38 -14.71
CA GLN A 193 11.14 35.55 -14.67
C GLN A 193 10.35 36.86 -14.70
N THR A 194 9.38 36.99 -15.62
CA THR A 194 8.54 38.18 -15.73
C THR A 194 7.70 38.40 -14.48
N ARG A 195 7.15 37.31 -13.90
CA ARG A 195 6.36 37.38 -12.67
C ARG A 195 7.19 37.77 -11.45
N HIS A 196 8.39 37.21 -11.29
CA HIS A 196 9.18 37.36 -10.06
C HIS A 196 10.38 38.30 -10.20
N ARG A 197 10.62 38.86 -11.40
CA ARG A 197 11.77 39.73 -11.73
C ARG A 197 13.11 39.14 -11.27
N CYS A 198 13.35 37.88 -11.64
CA CYS A 198 14.56 37.14 -11.26
C CYS A 198 15.41 36.77 -12.50
N SER A 199 16.73 36.68 -12.32
CA SER A 199 17.68 36.20 -13.33
C SER A 199 18.04 34.73 -13.13
N ASP A 200 18.19 34.32 -11.87
CA ASP A 200 18.75 33.01 -11.52
C ASP A 200 17.62 31.99 -11.32
N LEU A 201 17.54 31.04 -12.24
CA LEU A 201 16.55 29.98 -12.23
C LEU A 201 17.19 28.62 -12.03
N THR A 202 16.51 27.77 -11.27
CA THR A 202 16.80 26.34 -11.21
C THR A 202 15.59 25.57 -11.69
N ALA A 203 15.82 24.48 -12.44
CA ALA A 203 14.76 23.61 -12.93
C ALA A 203 14.99 22.18 -12.42
N LYS A 204 13.97 21.60 -11.78
CA LYS A 204 13.95 20.22 -11.32
C LYS A 204 12.89 19.43 -12.07
N GLY A 205 13.24 18.23 -12.50
CA GLY A 205 12.35 17.31 -13.20
C GLY A 205 11.92 16.18 -12.29
N PHE A 206 10.69 15.71 -12.48
CA PHE A 206 10.16 14.50 -11.88
C PHE A 206 9.36 13.74 -12.92
N ALA A 207 9.46 12.41 -12.92
CA ALA A 207 8.62 11.57 -13.76
C ALA A 207 8.29 10.25 -13.05
N ARG A 208 7.04 9.80 -13.20
CA ARG A 208 6.55 8.49 -12.75
C ARG A 208 6.23 7.63 -13.95
N TYR A 209 6.76 6.42 -13.95
CA TYR A 209 6.48 5.40 -14.95
C TYR A 209 5.91 4.17 -14.26
N GLU A 210 4.74 3.72 -14.70
CA GLU A 210 4.10 2.51 -14.21
C GLU A 210 4.66 1.30 -14.95
N PHE A 211 4.89 0.20 -14.23
CA PHE A 211 5.24 -1.07 -14.84
C PHE A 211 3.98 -1.70 -15.43
N LEU A 212 3.87 -1.66 -16.76
CA LEU A 212 2.84 -2.39 -17.48
C LEU A 212 3.38 -3.77 -17.82
N GLU A 213 2.84 -4.79 -17.15
CA GLU A 213 3.12 -6.18 -17.47
C GLU A 213 2.62 -6.47 -18.90
N THR A 214 3.54 -6.78 -19.82
CA THR A 214 3.20 -7.14 -21.22
C THR A 214 2.59 -8.54 -21.34
N VAL A 215 2.04 -9.11 -20.26
CA VAL A 215 1.36 -10.40 -20.33
C VAL A 215 0.06 -10.18 -21.09
N SER A 216 0.09 -10.65 -22.34
CA SER A 216 -1.05 -10.77 -23.22
C SER A 216 -2.19 -11.41 -22.44
N LEU A 217 -3.21 -10.63 -22.09
CA LEU A 217 -4.47 -11.06 -21.45
C LEU A 217 -5.22 -12.15 -22.24
N ALA A 218 -4.66 -12.63 -23.36
CA ALA A 218 -5.17 -13.70 -24.19
C ALA A 218 -5.05 -15.11 -23.57
N SER A 219 -4.33 -15.29 -22.46
CA SER A 219 -4.15 -16.59 -21.80
C SER A 219 -4.97 -16.78 -20.52
N LEU A 220 -5.78 -15.81 -20.12
CA LEU A 220 -6.63 -15.95 -18.93
C LEU A 220 -7.92 -16.68 -19.28
N SER A 221 -8.18 -17.79 -18.58
CA SER A 221 -9.49 -18.43 -18.59
C SER A 221 -10.50 -17.49 -17.90
N LEU A 222 -11.77 -17.52 -18.32
CA LEU A 222 -12.84 -16.64 -17.82
C LEU A 222 -13.05 -16.75 -16.29
N GLU A 223 -12.55 -17.82 -15.66
CA GLU A 223 -12.71 -18.09 -14.21
C GLU A 223 -11.54 -17.57 -13.35
N ASP A 224 -10.35 -17.32 -13.93
CA ASP A 224 -9.19 -16.75 -13.21
C ASP A 224 -9.25 -15.21 -13.07
N SER A 225 -10.29 -14.57 -13.61
CA SER A 225 -10.44 -13.11 -13.74
C SER A 225 -11.09 -12.42 -12.53
N LEU A 226 -11.51 -13.16 -11.49
CA LEU A 226 -12.40 -12.62 -10.44
C LEU A 226 -11.69 -11.96 -9.25
N ALA A 227 -10.37 -12.07 -9.12
CA ALA A 227 -9.61 -11.32 -8.13
C ALA A 227 -8.74 -10.27 -8.85
N PRO A 228 -8.94 -8.95 -8.62
CA PRO A 228 -8.01 -7.96 -9.14
C PRO A 228 -6.66 -8.22 -8.49
N VAL A 229 -5.66 -8.56 -9.31
CA VAL A 229 -4.27 -8.61 -8.88
C VAL A 229 -3.86 -7.17 -8.61
N GLU A 230 -4.01 -6.70 -7.38
CA GLU A 230 -3.52 -5.40 -6.92
C GLU A 230 -1.98 -5.44 -6.84
N ARG A 231 -1.33 -5.50 -8.00
CA ARG A 231 0.11 -5.28 -8.17
C ARG A 231 0.31 -3.88 -8.71
N ASN A 232 0.88 -3.01 -7.90
CA ASN A 232 1.21 -1.66 -8.31
C ASN A 232 2.71 -1.44 -8.17
N ILE A 233 3.42 -1.56 -9.28
CA ILE A 233 4.86 -1.34 -9.37
C ILE A 233 5.09 -0.12 -10.25
N TYR A 234 5.74 0.90 -9.72
CA TYR A 234 6.05 2.12 -10.47
C TYR A 234 7.39 2.70 -10.06
N ALA A 235 7.99 3.46 -10.95
CA ALA A 235 9.29 4.07 -10.76
C ALA A 235 9.19 5.59 -10.80
N ASP A 236 9.68 6.22 -9.73
CA ASP A 236 9.78 7.66 -9.59
C ASP A 236 11.22 8.11 -9.88
N PHE A 237 11.35 9.05 -10.82
CA PHE A 237 12.62 9.63 -11.21
C PHE A 237 12.62 11.11 -10.84
N SER A 238 13.73 11.58 -10.26
CA SER A 238 13.93 13.00 -10.01
C SER A 238 15.34 13.44 -10.43
N TRP A 239 15.45 14.61 -11.04
CA TRP A 239 16.73 15.15 -11.51
C TRP A 239 16.75 16.67 -11.54
N ASN A 240 17.95 17.23 -11.56
CA ASN A 240 18.15 18.67 -11.71
C ASN A 240 18.52 19.03 -13.16
N ASN A 241 18.43 20.31 -13.49
CA ASN A 241 18.82 20.88 -14.79
C ASN A 241 18.01 20.32 -15.96
N VAL A 242 16.68 20.45 -15.88
CA VAL A 242 15.77 20.13 -16.99
C VAL A 242 16.05 21.05 -18.18
N THR A 243 16.25 20.47 -19.36
CA THR A 243 16.48 21.17 -20.63
C THR A 243 15.24 21.20 -21.52
N LYS A 244 14.36 20.20 -21.43
CA LYS A 244 13.15 20.09 -22.26
C LYS A 244 11.97 19.51 -21.48
N VAL A 245 10.77 20.02 -21.74
CA VAL A 245 9.52 19.42 -21.26
C VAL A 245 9.35 18.03 -21.88
N LEU A 246 8.97 17.04 -21.07
CA LEU A 246 8.91 15.62 -21.44
C LEU A 246 10.27 15.04 -21.88
N GLN A 247 11.39 15.58 -21.38
CA GLN A 247 12.65 14.88 -21.51
C GLN A 247 12.61 13.56 -20.73
N THR A 248 13.28 12.55 -21.27
CA THR A 248 13.51 11.29 -20.55
C THR A 248 14.46 11.53 -19.37
N PRO A 249 14.32 10.75 -18.28
CA PRO A 249 15.21 10.87 -17.15
C PRO A 249 16.68 10.64 -17.57
N PRO A 250 17.61 11.58 -17.29
CA PRO A 250 19.03 11.37 -17.57
C PRO A 250 19.62 10.26 -16.67
N PRO A 251 20.76 9.65 -17.04
CA PRO A 251 21.40 8.62 -16.22
C PRO A 251 21.82 9.07 -14.82
N THR A 252 21.97 10.38 -14.61
CA THR A 252 22.30 11.01 -13.32
C THR A 252 21.07 11.26 -12.44
N SER A 253 19.88 10.80 -12.85
CA SER A 253 18.67 10.95 -12.04
C SER A 253 18.76 10.09 -10.78
N VAL A 254 18.04 10.51 -9.75
CA VAL A 254 17.72 9.63 -8.62
C VAL A 254 16.47 8.85 -9.02
N ALA A 255 16.55 7.53 -9.00
CA ALA A 255 15.41 6.65 -9.29
C ALA A 255 15.00 5.86 -8.04
N LEU A 256 13.71 5.86 -7.76
CA LEU A 256 13.10 5.14 -6.65
C LEU A 256 12.05 4.19 -7.23
N LEU A 257 12.25 2.90 -7.02
CA LEU A 257 11.27 1.89 -7.39
C LEU A 257 10.31 1.70 -6.21
N ASN A 258 9.02 1.87 -6.48
CA ASN A 258 7.94 1.72 -5.52
C ASN A 258 7.22 0.40 -5.81
N ILE A 259 7.08 -0.45 -4.80
CA ILE A 259 6.54 -1.80 -4.90
C ILE A 259 5.40 -1.94 -3.90
N GLN A 260 4.18 -2.11 -4.40
CA GLN A 260 3.00 -2.45 -3.62
C GLN A 260 2.38 -3.70 -4.23
N MET A 261 2.12 -4.70 -3.40
CA MET A 261 1.56 -5.97 -3.88
C MET A 261 0.58 -6.56 -2.87
N ALA A 262 -0.55 -7.03 -3.39
CA ALA A 262 -1.46 -7.92 -2.68
C ALA A 262 -1.00 -9.37 -2.75
N SER A 263 -1.41 -10.16 -1.75
CA SER A 263 -1.09 -11.58 -1.65
C SER A 263 -2.06 -12.45 -2.47
N GLY A 264 -1.60 -13.61 -2.94
CA GLY A 264 -2.49 -14.66 -3.41
C GLY A 264 -2.84 -14.67 -4.90
N SER A 265 -2.01 -14.03 -5.73
CA SER A 265 -2.21 -14.10 -7.18
C SER A 265 -2.08 -15.53 -7.70
N THR A 266 -3.08 -16.00 -8.46
CA THR A 266 -3.06 -17.29 -9.16
C THR A 266 -1.93 -17.38 -10.19
N LEU A 267 -1.47 -16.23 -10.69
CA LEU A 267 -0.33 -16.11 -11.60
C LEU A 267 1.01 -16.09 -10.86
N SER A 268 1.06 -16.32 -9.56
CA SER A 268 2.32 -16.40 -8.82
C SER A 268 2.93 -17.78 -8.91
N SER A 269 4.24 -17.89 -9.13
CA SER A 269 4.95 -19.17 -9.10
C SER A 269 4.99 -19.84 -7.72
N ILE A 270 4.55 -19.12 -6.69
CA ILE A 270 4.42 -19.60 -5.31
C ILE A 270 2.97 -19.71 -4.84
N TYR A 271 2.00 -19.70 -5.77
CA TYR A 271 0.58 -19.81 -5.45
C TYR A 271 0.23 -21.06 -4.61
N GLU A 272 0.92 -22.18 -4.83
CA GLU A 272 0.72 -23.38 -4.00
C GLU A 272 1.11 -23.18 -2.53
N LEU A 273 2.14 -22.38 -2.24
CA LEU A 273 2.47 -22.00 -0.86
C LEU A 273 1.42 -21.05 -0.26
N TYR A 274 0.83 -20.19 -1.09
CA TYR A 274 -0.28 -19.34 -0.66
C TYR A 274 -1.49 -20.19 -0.27
N ARG A 275 -1.84 -21.21 -1.07
CA ARG A 275 -2.95 -22.13 -0.76
C ARG A 275 -2.71 -22.90 0.53
N GLU A 276 -1.48 -23.34 0.75
CA GLU A 276 -1.07 -23.99 2.00
C GLU A 276 -1.20 -23.04 3.21
N LEU A 277 -0.81 -21.76 3.04
CA LEU A 277 -1.00 -20.73 4.07
C LEU A 277 -2.48 -20.42 4.32
N GLN A 278 -3.31 -20.32 3.28
CA GLN A 278 -4.75 -20.09 3.43
C GLN A 278 -5.39 -21.21 4.24
N PHE A 279 -4.99 -22.46 3.99
CA PHE A 279 -5.42 -23.58 4.79
C PHE A 279 -4.98 -23.45 6.27
N LEU A 280 -3.74 -23.03 6.53
CA LEU A 280 -3.24 -22.76 7.89
C LEU A 280 -4.04 -21.65 8.59
N LEU A 281 -4.36 -20.57 7.88
CA LEU A 281 -5.15 -19.45 8.39
C LEU A 281 -6.56 -19.90 8.75
N ASN A 282 -7.22 -20.66 7.87
CA ASN A 282 -8.56 -21.22 8.11
C ASN A 282 -8.57 -22.16 9.31
N LEU A 283 -7.54 -23.00 9.49
CA LEU A 283 -7.39 -23.82 10.70
C LEU A 283 -7.25 -22.96 11.96
N SER A 284 -6.47 -21.88 11.88
CA SER A 284 -6.28 -20.96 13.01
C SER A 284 -7.56 -20.23 13.40
N GLU A 285 -8.37 -19.82 12.42
CA GLU A 285 -9.67 -19.19 12.63
C GLU A 285 -10.69 -20.20 13.16
N SER A 286 -10.66 -21.44 12.67
CA SER A 286 -11.53 -22.52 13.15
C SER A 286 -11.35 -22.80 14.63
N LEU A 287 -10.12 -22.73 15.15
CA LEU A 287 -9.84 -22.84 16.59
C LEU A 287 -10.45 -21.68 17.41
N LYS A 288 -10.74 -20.53 16.79
CA LYS A 288 -11.37 -19.39 17.44
C LYS A 288 -12.90 -19.43 17.32
N SER A 289 -13.42 -19.78 16.15
CA SER A 289 -14.84 -19.71 15.81
C SER A 289 -15.60 -21.02 16.11
N GLY A 290 -14.88 -22.14 16.25
CA GLY A 290 -15.47 -23.49 16.40
C GLY A 290 -16.10 -24.05 15.12
N THR A 291 -15.99 -23.35 13.98
CA THR A 291 -16.53 -23.77 12.68
C THR A 291 -15.38 -23.92 11.69
N THR A 292 -15.27 -25.09 11.04
CA THR A 292 -14.18 -25.39 10.10
C THR A 292 -14.68 -25.56 8.68
N ASP A 293 -14.21 -24.68 7.80
CA ASP A 293 -14.39 -24.80 6.36
C ASP A 293 -13.26 -25.64 5.77
N TRP A 294 -13.56 -26.92 5.49
CA TRP A 294 -12.60 -27.85 4.91
C TRP A 294 -12.41 -27.58 3.41
N PRO A 295 -11.17 -27.58 2.90
CA PRO A 295 -10.90 -27.36 1.49
C PRO A 295 -11.45 -28.50 0.64
N LYS A 296 -11.72 -28.22 -0.64
CA LYS A 296 -11.98 -29.28 -1.62
C LYS A 296 -10.71 -30.12 -1.78
N PRO A 297 -10.80 -31.46 -1.72
CA PRO A 297 -9.64 -32.32 -1.81
C PRO A 297 -8.95 -32.14 -3.17
N LEU A 298 -7.63 -31.95 -3.13
CA LEU A 298 -6.78 -31.84 -4.31
C LEU A 298 -6.40 -33.20 -4.90
N GLY A 299 -6.37 -34.23 -4.06
CA GLY A 299 -6.00 -35.58 -4.44
C GLY A 299 -7.19 -36.52 -4.64
N GLN A 300 -6.96 -37.59 -5.39
CA GLN A 300 -7.94 -38.68 -5.57
C GLN A 300 -7.96 -39.68 -4.40
N LYS A 301 -7.03 -39.57 -3.44
CA LYS A 301 -6.85 -40.51 -2.31
C LYS A 301 -7.22 -39.85 -1.00
N SER A 302 -7.87 -40.58 -0.09
CA SER A 302 -8.21 -40.06 1.24
C SER A 302 -6.96 -39.86 2.10
N ALA A 303 -7.00 -38.88 3.01
CA ALA A 303 -5.86 -38.56 3.88
C ALA A 303 -5.45 -39.79 4.72
N ILE A 304 -6.42 -40.58 5.18
CA ILE A 304 -6.18 -41.82 5.92
C ILE A 304 -5.34 -42.81 5.11
N GLN A 305 -5.65 -43.02 3.82
CA GLN A 305 -4.89 -43.93 2.97
C GLN A 305 -3.45 -43.44 2.78
N VAL A 306 -3.26 -42.13 2.67
CA VAL A 306 -1.95 -41.51 2.54
C VAL A 306 -1.12 -41.69 3.81
N VAL A 307 -1.72 -41.53 5.00
CA VAL A 307 -1.05 -41.75 6.28
C VAL A 307 -0.70 -43.22 6.50
N ARG A 308 -1.60 -44.16 6.18
CA ARG A 308 -1.31 -45.60 6.26
C ARG A 308 -0.14 -45.98 5.36
N LYS A 309 -0.09 -45.42 4.15
CA LYS A 309 1.04 -45.62 3.23
C LYS A 309 2.32 -45.04 3.81
N LEU A 310 2.30 -43.81 4.35
CA LEU A 310 3.48 -43.17 4.95
C LEU A 310 4.05 -44.01 6.11
N LEU A 311 3.19 -44.50 7.01
CA LEU A 311 3.62 -45.35 8.14
C LEU A 311 4.19 -46.69 7.66
N LYS A 312 3.59 -47.29 6.63
CA LYS A 312 4.12 -48.52 6.01
C LYS A 312 5.48 -48.29 5.35
N ASP A 313 5.60 -47.22 4.56
CA ASP A 313 6.84 -46.88 3.85
C ASP A 313 8.01 -46.68 4.83
N LEU A 314 7.77 -46.12 6.01
CA LEU A 314 8.77 -45.97 7.08
C LEU A 314 9.13 -47.28 7.75
N LYS A 315 8.14 -48.15 7.98
CA LYS A 315 8.38 -49.49 8.52
C LYS A 315 9.22 -50.33 7.56
N ASP A 316 8.89 -50.28 6.27
CA ASP A 316 9.64 -50.98 5.22
C ASP A 316 11.10 -50.45 5.10
N GLU A 317 11.34 -49.17 5.38
CA GLU A 317 12.70 -48.59 5.48
C GLU A 317 13.45 -49.06 6.72
N ALA A 318 12.80 -49.06 7.89
CA ALA A 318 13.39 -49.53 9.14
C ALA A 318 13.73 -51.02 9.11
N ASP A 319 12.89 -51.83 8.45
CA ASP A 319 13.08 -53.27 8.27
C ASP A 319 14.09 -53.61 7.16
N GLY A 320 14.66 -52.60 6.48
CA GLY A 320 15.63 -52.79 5.40
C GLY A 320 15.05 -53.46 4.15
N LEU A 321 13.72 -53.43 3.99
CA LEU A 321 13.01 -54.00 2.83
C LEU A 321 13.13 -53.13 1.57
N LYS A 322 13.64 -51.89 1.69
CA LYS A 322 14.00 -51.02 0.55
C LYS A 322 15.51 -51.08 0.27
N THR A 323 15.90 -51.45 -0.94
CA THR A 323 17.29 -51.38 -1.41
C THR A 323 17.64 -49.95 -1.85
N PRO A 324 18.86 -49.43 -1.57
CA PRO A 324 19.29 -48.13 -2.05
C PRO A 324 19.71 -48.27 -3.51
N ASN A 325 18.76 -48.05 -4.43
CA ASN A 325 18.94 -47.47 -5.77
C ASN A 325 17.72 -47.83 -6.64
N GLN A 326 16.83 -46.86 -6.80
CA GLN A 326 16.31 -46.55 -8.13
C GLN A 326 16.70 -45.11 -8.42
N ASP A 327 17.19 -44.89 -9.63
CA ASP A 327 17.76 -43.64 -10.11
C ASP A 327 16.94 -42.39 -9.73
N PRO A 328 17.58 -41.21 -9.58
CA PRO A 328 16.90 -39.94 -9.25
C PRO A 328 16.02 -39.38 -10.39
N SER A 329 15.57 -40.21 -11.33
CA SER A 329 14.75 -39.80 -12.47
C SER A 329 13.50 -40.68 -12.60
N GLU A 330 12.61 -40.63 -11.62
CA GLU A 330 11.16 -40.80 -11.83
C GLU A 330 10.45 -40.51 -10.51
N SER A 331 10.33 -39.22 -10.15
CA SER A 331 9.15 -38.82 -9.38
C SER A 331 7.93 -39.22 -10.22
N PRO A 332 6.96 -39.97 -9.70
CA PRO A 332 5.70 -40.15 -10.41
C PRO A 332 5.19 -38.75 -10.67
N ARG A 333 5.09 -38.35 -11.94
CA ARG A 333 4.40 -37.12 -12.30
C ARG A 333 3.00 -37.26 -11.72
N ASP A 334 2.76 -36.59 -10.61
CA ASP A 334 1.42 -36.34 -10.13
C ASP A 334 0.72 -35.62 -11.28
N THR A 335 -0.17 -36.34 -11.96
CA THR A 335 -0.96 -35.87 -13.09
C THR A 335 -1.92 -34.73 -12.72
N SER A 336 -1.89 -34.26 -11.47
CA SER A 336 -2.48 -33.00 -11.01
C SER A 336 -1.62 -31.77 -11.34
N SER A 337 -0.32 -31.93 -11.62
CA SER A 337 0.56 -30.84 -12.07
C SER A 337 0.28 -30.38 -13.52
N ALA A 338 -0.59 -31.07 -14.26
CA ALA A 338 -0.84 -30.80 -15.67
C ALA A 338 -1.76 -29.58 -15.93
N VAL A 339 -2.30 -28.92 -14.90
CA VAL A 339 -3.19 -27.75 -15.07
C VAL A 339 -2.54 -26.42 -14.65
N CYS A 340 -1.40 -26.42 -13.97
CA CYS A 340 -0.60 -25.20 -13.73
C CYS A 340 0.68 -25.22 -14.57
N GLY A 341 0.51 -25.34 -15.89
CA GLY A 341 1.61 -25.31 -16.85
C GLY A 341 2.04 -23.88 -17.14
N SER A 342 3.33 -23.58 -16.90
CA SER A 342 4.16 -22.58 -17.60
C SER A 342 4.87 -21.50 -16.75
N MET A 343 5.03 -21.67 -15.43
CA MET A 343 6.04 -20.89 -14.69
C MET A 343 6.98 -21.83 -13.94
N GLN A 344 8.23 -21.87 -14.40
CA GLN A 344 9.30 -22.57 -13.72
C GLN A 344 9.53 -21.87 -12.38
N SER A 345 8.95 -22.41 -11.30
CA SER A 345 9.08 -21.84 -9.96
C SER A 345 10.56 -21.77 -9.56
N LEU A 346 11.06 -20.56 -9.30
CA LEU A 346 12.41 -20.36 -8.75
C LEU A 346 12.47 -20.75 -7.25
N PHE A 347 11.31 -20.99 -6.64
CA PHE A 347 11.19 -21.59 -5.33
C PHE A 347 11.42 -23.11 -5.44
N SER A 348 12.63 -23.56 -5.09
CA SER A 348 12.89 -24.98 -4.92
C SER A 348 12.28 -25.44 -3.59
N ARG A 349 11.31 -26.36 -3.65
CA ARG A 349 10.75 -26.98 -2.43
C ARG A 349 11.87 -27.68 -1.65
N ARG A 350 11.85 -27.51 -0.33
CA ARG A 350 12.77 -28.17 0.59
C ARG A 350 12.60 -29.70 0.49
N GLY A 351 13.71 -30.42 0.28
CA GLY A 351 13.72 -31.87 0.11
C GLY A 351 13.96 -32.65 1.41
N ASP A 352 14.59 -32.02 2.40
CA ASP A 352 14.91 -32.54 3.73
C ASP A 352 13.74 -32.37 4.70
N LEU A 353 12.58 -32.96 4.37
CA LEU A 353 11.42 -32.95 5.26
C LEU A 353 11.51 -34.08 6.29
N ASP A 354 11.35 -33.74 7.58
CA ASP A 354 11.18 -34.74 8.63
C ASP A 354 9.81 -35.42 8.56
N PHE A 355 9.59 -36.43 9.40
CA PHE A 355 8.32 -37.18 9.40
C PHE A 355 7.10 -36.29 9.61
N VAL A 356 7.20 -35.31 10.50
CA VAL A 356 6.09 -34.45 10.91
C VAL A 356 5.75 -33.48 9.79
N GLU A 357 6.77 -32.97 9.08
CA GLU A 357 6.62 -32.12 7.90
C GLU A 357 6.10 -32.90 6.67
N GLN A 358 6.52 -34.15 6.49
CA GLN A 358 5.97 -35.04 5.47
C GLN A 358 4.50 -35.36 5.74
N LEU A 359 4.13 -35.57 7.01
CA LEU A 359 2.75 -35.79 7.43
C LEU A 359 1.88 -34.60 7.02
N TRP A 360 2.30 -33.37 7.35
CA TRP A 360 1.59 -32.16 6.93
C TRP A 360 1.47 -32.05 5.41
N SER A 361 2.61 -32.13 4.69
CA SER A 361 2.66 -31.97 3.23
C SER A 361 1.76 -32.94 2.48
N LYS A 362 1.50 -34.12 3.06
CA LYS A 362 0.65 -35.17 2.51
C LYS A 362 -0.82 -35.06 2.93
N ILE A 363 -1.12 -34.46 4.09
CA ILE A 363 -2.48 -34.39 4.64
C ILE A 363 -3.21 -33.11 4.22
N TRP A 364 -2.55 -31.93 4.26
CA TRP A 364 -3.24 -30.63 4.18
C TRP A 364 -4.11 -30.47 2.92
N GLY A 365 -3.69 -31.06 1.79
CA GLY A 365 -4.42 -31.02 0.52
C GLY A 365 -5.47 -32.13 0.34
N ASN A 366 -5.53 -33.12 1.23
CA ASN A 366 -6.37 -34.32 1.09
C ASN A 366 -7.43 -34.46 2.19
N ILE A 367 -7.34 -33.67 3.26
CA ILE A 367 -8.23 -33.78 4.41
C ILE A 367 -9.56 -33.08 4.15
N VAL A 368 -10.66 -33.78 4.45
CA VAL A 368 -12.02 -33.27 4.18
C VAL A 368 -12.91 -33.15 5.41
N SER A 369 -12.50 -33.67 6.57
CA SER A 369 -13.27 -33.53 7.81
C SER A 369 -12.41 -33.64 9.09
N TYR A 370 -12.99 -33.21 10.21
CA TYR A 370 -12.36 -33.32 11.53
C TYR A 370 -12.17 -34.79 11.97
N GLU A 371 -13.15 -35.65 11.68
CA GLU A 371 -13.08 -37.08 12.00
C GLU A 371 -11.93 -37.76 11.26
N GLU A 372 -11.69 -37.36 10.01
CA GLU A 372 -10.56 -37.87 9.24
C GLU A 372 -9.22 -37.46 9.86
N LEU A 373 -9.12 -36.24 10.40
CA LEU A 373 -7.95 -35.76 11.13
C LEU A 373 -7.70 -36.60 12.39
N VAL A 374 -8.76 -36.85 13.16
CA VAL A 374 -8.71 -37.67 14.38
C VAL A 374 -8.26 -39.09 14.04
N GLU A 375 -8.78 -39.70 12.97
CA GLU A 375 -8.36 -41.05 12.54
C GLU A 375 -6.89 -41.06 12.11
N CYS A 376 -6.45 -40.06 11.35
CA CYS A 376 -5.05 -39.91 10.94
C CYS A 376 -4.11 -39.84 12.15
N PHE A 377 -4.40 -38.99 13.13
CA PHE A 377 -3.58 -38.93 14.35
C PHE A 377 -3.71 -40.18 15.21
N THR A 378 -4.87 -40.83 15.26
CA THR A 378 -5.04 -42.09 15.97
C THR A 378 -4.12 -43.18 15.41
N LEU A 379 -3.97 -43.26 14.08
CA LEU A 379 -3.04 -44.18 13.44
C LEU A 379 -1.58 -43.87 13.82
N VAL A 380 -1.17 -42.59 13.77
CA VAL A 380 0.17 -42.17 14.16
C VAL A 380 0.47 -42.48 15.63
N MET A 381 -0.48 -42.18 16.53
CA MET A 381 -0.35 -42.44 17.96
C MET A 381 -0.27 -43.93 18.28
N LYS A 382 -1.03 -44.78 17.57
CA LYS A 382 -0.92 -46.25 17.69
C LYS A 382 0.46 -46.75 17.27
N SER A 383 0.98 -46.28 16.13
CA SER A 383 2.32 -46.64 15.68
C SER A 383 3.43 -46.17 16.64
N LEU A 384 3.25 -45.03 17.31
CA LEU A 384 4.13 -44.56 18.39
C LEU A 384 4.08 -45.46 19.62
N GLN A 385 2.89 -45.83 20.08
CA GLN A 385 2.70 -46.69 21.27
C GLN A 385 3.22 -48.11 21.06
N CYS A 386 3.08 -48.64 19.85
CA CYS A 386 3.63 -49.95 19.48
C CYS A 386 5.16 -49.93 19.26
N GLY A 387 5.80 -48.76 19.35
CA GLY A 387 7.25 -48.61 19.11
C GLY A 387 7.67 -48.78 17.65
N GLU A 388 6.72 -48.79 16.71
CA GLU A 388 6.97 -49.00 15.28
C GLU A 388 7.49 -47.72 14.59
N LEU A 389 7.26 -46.55 15.19
CA LEU A 389 7.67 -45.26 14.63
C LEU A 389 8.93 -44.74 15.32
N GLN A 390 10.09 -44.96 14.69
CA GLN A 390 11.37 -44.31 15.02
C GLN A 390 11.84 -43.37 13.91
N ALA A 391 10.99 -42.41 13.55
CA ALA A 391 11.29 -41.48 12.45
C ALA A 391 12.04 -40.23 12.95
N PRO A 392 13.04 -39.72 12.22
CA PRO A 392 13.78 -38.54 12.63
C PRO A 392 12.87 -37.30 12.70
N VAL A 393 13.14 -36.43 13.67
CA VAL A 393 12.48 -35.13 13.85
C VAL A 393 13.56 -34.09 13.99
N HIS A 394 13.41 -32.96 13.31
CA HIS A 394 14.38 -31.88 13.39
C HIS A 394 14.60 -31.36 14.82
N GLU A 395 15.81 -30.88 15.07
CA GLU A 395 16.15 -30.18 16.30
C GLU A 395 15.38 -28.86 16.39
N GLY A 396 14.92 -28.51 17.60
CA GLY A 396 14.14 -27.28 17.83
C GLY A 396 12.63 -27.32 17.52
N SER A 397 12.07 -28.41 16.96
CA SER A 397 10.61 -28.54 16.81
C SER A 397 9.91 -28.50 18.17
N ASN A 398 8.89 -27.64 18.30
CA ASN A 398 8.16 -27.44 19.56
C ASN A 398 6.73 -28.00 19.54
N SER A 399 6.26 -28.50 18.40
CA SER A 399 4.96 -29.15 18.28
C SER A 399 4.80 -30.34 19.23
N LEU A 400 3.57 -30.57 19.69
CA LEU A 400 3.22 -31.67 20.59
C LEU A 400 3.61 -33.03 19.98
N LEU A 401 3.33 -33.24 18.68
CA LEU A 401 3.67 -34.49 18.00
C LEU A 401 5.19 -34.74 17.97
N SER A 402 5.99 -33.70 17.72
CA SER A 402 7.45 -33.80 17.75
C SER A 402 7.97 -34.22 19.12
N LYS A 403 7.39 -33.69 20.19
CA LYS A 403 7.72 -34.05 21.58
C LYS A 403 7.35 -35.51 21.88
N LEU A 404 6.18 -35.96 21.44
CA LEU A 404 5.72 -37.35 21.62
C LEU A 404 6.61 -38.35 20.88
N ILE A 405 7.06 -38.03 19.65
CA ILE A 405 8.02 -38.87 18.91
C ILE A 405 9.35 -38.95 19.66
N LYS A 406 9.88 -37.82 20.15
CA LYS A 406 11.13 -37.82 20.94
C LYS A 406 11.01 -38.63 22.23
N GLN A 407 9.85 -38.58 22.88
CA GLN A 407 9.55 -39.36 24.08
C GLN A 407 9.42 -40.87 23.80
N SER A 408 8.90 -41.26 22.62
CA SER A 408 8.75 -42.67 22.25
C SER A 408 10.10 -43.38 22.14
N TYR A 409 11.17 -42.68 21.76
CA TYR A 409 12.53 -43.24 21.74
C TYR A 409 13.00 -43.74 23.11
N TYR A 410 12.45 -43.17 24.20
CA TYR A 410 12.76 -43.56 25.58
C TYR A 410 11.69 -44.49 26.19
N GLY A 411 10.76 -45.00 25.38
CA GLY A 411 9.72 -45.95 25.81
C GLY A 411 8.63 -45.34 26.71
N LYS A 412 8.48 -44.01 26.74
CA LYS A 412 7.47 -43.31 27.55
C LYS A 412 6.58 -42.45 26.66
N VAL A 413 5.55 -43.02 26.05
CA VAL A 413 4.57 -42.24 25.27
C VAL A 413 3.44 -41.81 26.21
N GLU A 414 3.31 -40.50 26.42
CA GLU A 414 2.18 -39.94 27.18
C GLU A 414 0.85 -40.18 26.43
N ALA A 415 -0.20 -40.55 27.16
CA ALA A 415 -1.51 -40.77 26.58
C ALA A 415 -2.18 -39.42 26.30
N VAL A 416 -2.21 -39.00 25.04
CA VAL A 416 -2.88 -37.77 24.60
C VAL A 416 -4.33 -38.07 24.20
N SER A 417 -5.28 -37.33 24.75
CA SER A 417 -6.68 -37.40 24.35
C SER A 417 -6.91 -36.63 23.04
N LEU A 418 -7.29 -37.33 21.97
CA LEU A 418 -7.62 -36.74 20.66
C LEU A 418 -9.07 -36.23 20.62
N SER A 419 -9.47 -35.43 21.60
CA SER A 419 -10.83 -34.90 21.79
C SER A 419 -10.84 -33.38 21.82
N GLY A 420 -11.95 -32.76 21.39
CA GLY A 420 -12.07 -31.29 21.34
C GLY A 420 -11.09 -30.68 20.34
N ASP A 421 -10.46 -29.57 20.69
CA ASP A 421 -9.61 -28.83 19.73
C ASP A 421 -8.18 -29.38 19.60
N ALA A 422 -7.81 -30.39 20.40
CA ALA A 422 -6.45 -30.91 20.45
C ALA A 422 -5.92 -31.40 19.08
N PRO A 423 -6.67 -32.14 18.25
CA PRO A 423 -6.21 -32.54 16.91
C PRO A 423 -5.97 -31.35 15.98
N LEU A 424 -6.85 -30.34 16.02
CA LEU A 424 -6.69 -29.12 15.22
C LEU A 424 -5.46 -28.33 15.66
N GLN A 425 -5.25 -28.18 16.97
CA GLN A 425 -4.07 -27.51 17.52
C GLN A 425 -2.79 -28.25 17.14
N MET A 426 -2.75 -29.58 17.31
CA MET A 426 -1.60 -30.40 16.89
C MET A 426 -1.28 -30.20 15.41
N PHE A 427 -2.30 -30.19 14.55
CA PHE A 427 -2.09 -30.03 13.12
C PHE A 427 -1.62 -28.62 12.75
N LEU A 428 -2.17 -27.60 13.41
CA LEU A 428 -1.76 -26.22 13.23
C LEU A 428 -0.29 -25.99 13.66
N GLU A 429 0.13 -26.55 14.80
CA GLU A 429 1.52 -26.48 15.27
C GLU A 429 2.50 -27.06 14.24
N ILE A 430 2.14 -28.19 13.63
CA ILE A 430 2.95 -28.83 12.59
C ILE A 430 3.06 -27.93 11.36
N GLY A 431 1.93 -27.39 10.89
CA GLY A 431 1.90 -26.51 9.72
C GLY A 431 2.72 -25.23 9.92
N VAL A 432 2.64 -24.63 11.10
CA VAL A 432 3.44 -23.46 11.48
C VAL A 432 4.93 -23.79 11.46
N ASP A 433 5.36 -24.88 12.12
CA ASP A 433 6.76 -25.28 12.17
C ASP A 433 7.31 -25.56 10.76
N LYS A 434 6.54 -26.26 9.91
CA LYS A 434 6.90 -26.56 8.52
C LYS A 434 7.07 -25.29 7.69
N LEU A 435 6.06 -24.42 7.70
CA LEU A 435 6.08 -23.20 6.89
C LEU A 435 7.17 -22.22 7.34
N LYS A 436 7.39 -22.05 8.66
CA LYS A 436 8.51 -21.27 9.18
C LYS A 436 9.84 -21.74 8.61
N ARG A 437 10.08 -23.05 8.57
CA ARG A 437 11.31 -23.64 8.02
C ARG A 437 11.42 -23.49 6.52
N ASP A 438 10.32 -23.58 5.79
CA ASP A 438 10.33 -23.37 4.33
C ASP A 438 10.69 -21.92 3.97
N TYR A 439 10.09 -20.94 4.66
CA TYR A 439 10.45 -19.53 4.49
C TYR A 439 11.89 -19.27 4.93
N PHE A 440 12.32 -19.83 6.06
CA PHE A 440 13.72 -19.74 6.51
C PHE A 440 14.68 -20.30 5.45
N HIS A 441 14.41 -21.49 4.94
CA HIS A 441 15.23 -22.16 3.94
C HIS A 441 15.35 -21.31 2.67
N TYR A 442 14.25 -20.69 2.22
CA TYR A 442 14.31 -19.79 1.07
C TYR A 442 15.17 -18.56 1.35
N PHE A 443 14.86 -17.79 2.40
CA PHE A 443 15.54 -16.51 2.65
C PHE A 443 17.01 -16.70 3.03
N ALA A 444 17.33 -17.72 3.84
CA ALA A 444 18.71 -18.04 4.21
C ALA A 444 19.46 -18.72 3.06
N GLY A 445 18.83 -19.65 2.34
CA GLY A 445 19.45 -20.37 1.21
C GLY A 445 19.72 -19.49 -0.01
N LYS A 446 18.96 -18.40 -0.19
CA LYS A 446 19.24 -17.35 -1.18
C LYS A 446 20.13 -16.22 -0.65
N GLU A 447 20.65 -16.36 0.58
CA GLU A 447 21.50 -15.36 1.25
C GLU A 447 20.86 -13.96 1.32
N LEU A 448 19.52 -13.90 1.39
CA LEU A 448 18.78 -12.63 1.46
C LEU A 448 18.78 -12.04 2.87
N THR A 449 18.95 -12.89 3.88
CA THR A 449 18.98 -12.49 5.28
C THR A 449 19.68 -13.54 6.14
N THR A 450 19.87 -13.23 7.41
CA THR A 450 20.46 -14.13 8.41
C THR A 450 19.39 -14.61 9.40
N GLN A 451 19.69 -15.69 10.13
CA GLN A 451 18.82 -16.20 11.18
C GLN A 451 18.45 -15.14 12.22
N ALA A 452 19.44 -14.37 12.69
CA ALA A 452 19.23 -13.32 13.68
C ALA A 452 18.19 -12.27 13.25
N HIS A 453 18.12 -11.96 11.94
CA HIS A 453 17.13 -11.01 11.44
C HIS A 453 15.71 -11.60 11.40
N LEU A 454 15.59 -12.93 11.23
CA LEU A 454 14.31 -13.65 11.17
C LEU A 454 13.81 -14.14 12.54
N ASP A 455 14.59 -14.06 13.61
CA ASP A 455 14.23 -14.54 14.95
C ASP A 455 12.84 -14.08 15.42
N TYR A 456 12.46 -12.83 15.12
CA TYR A 456 11.12 -12.32 15.40
C TYR A 456 10.02 -13.21 14.79
N PHE A 457 10.16 -13.57 13.51
CA PHE A 457 9.17 -14.39 12.80
C PHE A 457 9.24 -15.87 13.19
N MET A 458 10.43 -16.34 13.58
CA MET A 458 10.66 -17.75 13.93
C MET A 458 10.28 -18.08 15.37
N SER A 459 10.20 -17.09 16.26
CA SER A 459 9.95 -17.31 17.69
C SER A 459 8.68 -18.14 17.97
N ALA A 460 8.83 -19.13 18.85
CA ALA A 460 7.75 -19.93 19.41
C ALA A 460 7.33 -19.46 20.82
N SER A 461 7.87 -18.34 21.31
CA SER A 461 7.57 -17.80 22.65
C SER A 461 6.22 -17.09 22.74
N VAL A 462 5.60 -16.81 21.59
CA VAL A 462 4.30 -16.15 21.48
C VAL A 462 3.22 -17.19 21.23
N ASP A 463 1.97 -16.80 21.43
CA ASP A 463 0.83 -17.70 21.22
C ASP A 463 0.74 -18.16 19.76
N LEU A 464 0.09 -19.31 19.55
CA LEU A 464 0.02 -19.95 18.24
C LEU A 464 -0.65 -19.08 17.17
N GLN A 465 -1.60 -18.22 17.57
CA GLN A 465 -2.29 -17.33 16.63
C GLN A 465 -1.34 -16.25 16.14
N GLU A 466 -0.59 -15.60 17.02
CA GLU A 466 0.45 -14.66 16.64
C GLU A 466 1.54 -15.32 15.77
N GLN A 467 1.90 -16.58 16.04
CA GLN A 467 2.83 -17.33 15.17
C GLN A 467 2.28 -17.48 13.74
N VAL A 468 0.99 -17.78 13.58
CA VAL A 468 0.34 -17.86 12.27
C VAL A 468 0.38 -16.51 11.54
N HIS A 469 0.09 -15.41 12.22
CA HIS A 469 0.16 -14.06 11.62
C HIS A 469 1.59 -13.70 11.19
N ARG A 470 2.61 -14.11 11.95
CA ARG A 470 4.02 -13.92 11.56
C ARG A 470 4.40 -14.75 10.34
N VAL A 471 3.87 -15.97 10.20
CA VAL A 471 4.03 -16.80 9.00
C VAL A 471 3.35 -16.14 7.80
N GLN A 472 2.17 -15.53 7.98
CA GLN A 472 1.52 -14.75 6.93
C GLN A 472 2.36 -13.55 6.46
N LYS A 473 2.99 -12.82 7.40
CA LYS A 473 3.95 -11.76 7.08
C LYS A 473 5.15 -12.29 6.27
N LEU A 474 5.73 -13.43 6.65
CA LEU A 474 6.82 -14.07 5.90
C LEU A 474 6.41 -14.43 4.48
N HIS A 475 5.17 -14.91 4.29
CA HIS A 475 4.65 -15.22 2.97
C HIS A 475 4.53 -13.98 2.10
N HIS A 476 3.94 -12.91 2.62
CA HIS A 476 3.79 -11.67 1.86
C HIS A 476 5.15 -11.07 1.48
N MET A 477 6.14 -11.14 2.38
CA MET A 477 7.52 -10.81 2.06
C MET A 477 8.08 -11.66 0.91
N LEU A 478 7.83 -12.98 0.94
CA LEU A 478 8.27 -13.89 -0.11
C LEU A 478 7.63 -13.53 -1.46
N GLU A 479 6.33 -13.21 -1.48
CA GLU A 479 5.65 -12.76 -2.69
C GLU A 479 6.29 -11.50 -3.26
N ILE A 480 6.52 -10.48 -2.43
CA ILE A 480 7.21 -9.23 -2.82
C ILE A 480 8.55 -9.54 -3.49
N VAL A 481 9.39 -10.32 -2.84
CA VAL A 481 10.72 -10.68 -3.35
C VAL A 481 10.61 -11.48 -4.65
N GLN A 482 9.74 -12.50 -4.69
CA GLN A 482 9.62 -13.41 -5.82
C GLN A 482 9.09 -12.71 -7.08
N ASN A 483 8.08 -11.84 -6.95
CA ASN A 483 7.59 -11.06 -8.09
C ASN A 483 8.67 -10.08 -8.57
N CYS A 484 9.49 -9.51 -7.68
CA CYS A 484 10.60 -8.66 -8.10
C CYS A 484 11.69 -9.43 -8.86
N VAL A 485 11.92 -10.70 -8.50
CA VAL A 485 12.82 -11.58 -9.27
C VAL A 485 12.23 -11.88 -10.65
N GLU A 486 10.95 -12.24 -10.72
CA GLU A 486 10.29 -12.67 -11.96
C GLU A 486 10.04 -11.52 -12.94
N LEU A 487 9.47 -10.41 -12.45
CA LEU A 487 9.02 -9.30 -13.27
C LEU A 487 10.16 -8.33 -13.57
N LEU A 488 10.96 -8.00 -12.55
CA LEU A 488 11.96 -6.92 -12.65
C LEU A 488 13.38 -7.45 -12.82
N LYS A 489 13.62 -8.74 -12.57
CA LYS A 489 14.95 -9.36 -12.63
C LYS A 489 15.96 -8.60 -11.76
N LEU A 490 15.55 -8.21 -10.55
CA LEU A 490 16.42 -7.51 -9.61
C LEU A 490 17.66 -8.33 -9.28
N GLU A 491 18.80 -7.65 -9.19
CA GLU A 491 20.07 -8.25 -8.74
C GLU A 491 20.04 -8.56 -7.23
N GLN A 492 20.89 -9.47 -6.77
CA GLN A 492 20.90 -9.97 -5.38
C GLN A 492 21.04 -8.85 -4.33
N GLU A 493 21.88 -7.84 -4.59
CA GLU A 493 22.06 -6.71 -3.67
C GLU A 493 20.74 -5.96 -3.40
N HIS A 494 19.95 -5.74 -4.45
CA HIS A 494 18.65 -5.08 -4.35
C HIS A 494 17.62 -5.96 -3.64
N LEU A 495 17.67 -7.27 -3.85
CA LEU A 495 16.80 -8.24 -3.17
C LEU A 495 17.10 -8.31 -1.67
N ILE A 496 18.38 -8.26 -1.27
CA ILE A 496 18.79 -8.19 0.15
C ILE A 496 18.22 -6.92 0.78
N PHE A 497 18.40 -5.76 0.15
CA PHE A 497 17.88 -4.49 0.66
C PHE A 497 16.35 -4.53 0.80
N LEU A 498 15.64 -4.99 -0.23
CA LEU A 498 14.19 -5.11 -0.20
C LEU A 498 13.73 -6.04 0.93
N THR A 499 14.36 -7.20 1.06
CA THR A 499 14.06 -8.16 2.14
C THR A 499 14.26 -7.53 3.52
N GLN A 500 15.36 -6.79 3.73
CA GLN A 500 15.62 -6.07 4.98
C GLN A 500 14.58 -4.98 5.25
N SER A 501 14.18 -4.23 4.23
CA SER A 501 13.12 -3.23 4.35
C SER A 501 11.81 -3.86 4.79
N CYS A 502 11.42 -5.00 4.22
CA CYS A 502 10.22 -5.72 4.63
C CYS A 502 10.33 -6.30 6.05
N ILE A 503 11.49 -6.85 6.42
CA ILE A 503 11.75 -7.34 7.79
C ILE A 503 11.55 -6.22 8.82
N ASN A 504 12.14 -5.05 8.57
CA ASN A 504 12.07 -3.92 9.49
C ASN A 504 10.64 -3.41 9.61
N TYR A 505 9.91 -3.29 8.50
CA TYR A 505 8.51 -2.88 8.50
C TYR A 505 7.63 -3.85 9.30
N TYR A 506 7.69 -5.15 9.00
CA TYR A 506 6.79 -6.14 9.59
C TYR A 506 7.10 -6.52 11.04
N LYS A 507 8.27 -6.14 11.56
CA LYS A 507 8.57 -6.23 13.00
C LYS A 507 7.75 -5.22 13.81
N GLU A 508 7.48 -4.05 13.25
CA GLU A 508 6.87 -2.92 13.96
C GLU A 508 5.41 -2.67 13.55
N ASN A 509 5.00 -3.17 12.38
CA ASN A 509 3.71 -2.88 11.78
C ASN A 509 2.86 -4.15 11.58
N PRO A 510 1.51 -4.04 11.57
CA PRO A 510 0.64 -5.13 11.16
C PRO A 510 0.84 -5.47 9.67
N LEU A 511 0.26 -6.58 9.22
CA LEU A 511 0.21 -6.89 7.79
C LEU A 511 -0.58 -5.79 7.07
N ASN A 512 0.01 -5.18 6.05
CA ASN A 512 -0.61 -4.12 5.27
C ASN A 512 -0.17 -4.22 3.81
N GLU A 513 -1.02 -4.82 2.97
CA GLU A 513 -0.77 -5.00 1.54
C GLU A 513 -0.81 -3.69 0.75
N LYS A 514 -1.34 -2.61 1.34
CA LYS A 514 -1.33 -1.26 0.75
C LYS A 514 -0.03 -0.50 1.02
N HIS A 515 0.87 -1.05 1.84
CA HIS A 515 2.16 -0.43 2.08
C HIS A 515 3.02 -0.44 0.82
N VAL A 516 3.68 0.69 0.53
CA VAL A 516 4.55 0.86 -0.63
C VAL A 516 6.00 0.75 -0.16
N PHE A 517 6.68 -0.32 -0.55
CA PHE A 517 8.11 -0.48 -0.31
C PHE A 517 8.92 0.31 -1.33
N GLN A 518 9.90 1.08 -0.84
CA GLN A 518 10.72 1.95 -1.66
C GLN A 518 12.14 1.42 -1.77
N LEU A 519 12.60 1.18 -3.00
CA LEU A 519 13.91 0.65 -3.31
C LEU A 519 14.68 1.65 -4.19
N PRO A 520 15.74 2.29 -3.67
CA PRO A 520 16.61 3.13 -4.48
C PRO A 520 17.37 2.29 -5.51
N VAL A 521 17.31 2.68 -6.79
CA VAL A 521 17.97 1.96 -7.88
C VAL A 521 18.69 2.92 -8.82
N LYS A 522 19.65 2.41 -9.60
CA LYS A 522 20.30 3.19 -10.66
C LYS A 522 19.31 3.44 -11.81
N THR A 523 19.25 4.67 -12.33
CA THR A 523 18.38 5.00 -13.48
C THR A 523 18.63 4.14 -14.73
N ALA A 524 19.86 3.66 -14.91
CA ALA A 524 20.22 2.77 -16.01
C ALA A 524 19.53 1.39 -15.90
N PHE A 525 19.23 0.91 -14.69
CA PHE A 525 18.55 -0.37 -14.46
C PHE A 525 17.10 -0.32 -14.99
N LEU A 526 16.41 0.81 -14.75
CA LEU A 526 15.02 1.00 -15.16
C LEU A 526 14.86 1.55 -16.58
N LYS A 527 15.89 1.43 -17.42
CA LYS A 527 15.86 1.98 -18.78
C LYS A 527 14.68 1.46 -19.60
N ALA A 528 14.34 0.19 -19.43
CA ALA A 528 13.19 -0.44 -20.06
C ALA A 528 11.84 0.21 -19.68
N PHE A 529 11.72 0.78 -18.47
CA PHE A 529 10.49 1.41 -17.99
C PHE A 529 10.15 2.70 -18.75
N TYR A 530 11.16 3.48 -19.17
CA TYR A 530 10.93 4.82 -19.71
C TYR A 530 11.35 5.00 -21.18
N GLN A 531 12.00 4.02 -21.81
CA GLN A 531 12.48 4.16 -23.20
C GLN A 531 11.36 4.17 -24.24
N SER A 532 10.29 3.41 -24.02
CA SER A 532 9.17 3.26 -24.94
C SER A 532 7.82 3.58 -24.31
N ALA A 533 7.79 3.93 -23.03
CA ALA A 533 6.57 4.24 -22.30
C ALA A 533 6.37 5.76 -22.18
N PHE A 534 5.10 6.17 -22.16
CA PHE A 534 4.74 7.52 -21.78
C PHE A 534 4.64 7.61 -20.25
N PRO A 535 5.16 8.67 -19.61
CA PRO A 535 5.07 8.80 -18.16
C PRO A 535 3.60 8.94 -17.71
N GLN A 536 3.25 8.27 -16.61
CA GLN A 536 1.95 8.42 -15.95
C GLN A 536 1.84 9.82 -15.35
N VAL A 537 2.95 10.32 -14.79
CA VAL A 537 3.11 11.71 -14.32
C VAL A 537 4.45 12.24 -14.80
N TRP A 538 4.49 13.45 -15.36
CA TRP A 538 5.72 14.17 -15.64
C TRP A 538 5.60 15.59 -15.11
N ARG A 539 6.61 16.07 -14.39
CA ARG A 539 6.56 17.35 -13.69
C ARG A 539 7.88 18.11 -13.86
N VAL A 540 7.78 19.41 -14.03
CA VAL A 540 8.91 20.33 -13.92
C VAL A 540 8.60 21.41 -12.88
N GLU A 541 9.53 21.59 -11.95
CA GLU A 541 9.55 22.69 -11.00
C GLU A 541 10.62 23.69 -11.43
N ILE A 542 10.19 24.93 -11.68
CA ILE A 542 11.09 26.08 -11.85
C ILE A 542 11.09 26.85 -10.55
N SER A 543 12.27 27.19 -10.04
CA SER A 543 12.37 27.97 -8.82
C SER A 543 13.46 29.03 -8.85
N SER A 544 13.21 30.12 -8.12
CA SER A 544 14.12 31.24 -7.92
C SER A 544 14.23 31.60 -6.43
N GLY A 545 15.38 32.13 -6.01
CA GLY A 545 15.68 32.47 -4.61
C GLY A 545 16.19 31.30 -3.76
N GLN A 546 16.40 31.55 -2.45
CA GLN A 546 16.92 30.58 -1.48
C GLN A 546 16.12 30.61 -0.18
N GLY A 547 16.01 29.45 0.49
CA GLY A 547 15.36 29.31 1.79
C GLY A 547 13.87 29.71 1.79
N PRO A 548 13.37 30.46 2.79
CA PRO A 548 11.95 30.80 2.92
C PRO A 548 11.43 31.79 1.86
N LYS A 549 12.31 32.37 1.04
CA LYS A 549 11.96 33.25 -0.09
C LYS A 549 11.96 32.51 -1.43
N LYS A 550 12.06 31.18 -1.42
CA LYS A 550 12.08 30.36 -2.64
C LYS A 550 10.69 30.40 -3.30
N LEU A 551 10.61 31.00 -4.48
CA LEU A 551 9.39 31.04 -5.29
C LEU A 551 9.44 29.93 -6.32
N ARG A 552 8.30 29.27 -6.57
CA ARG A 552 8.21 28.12 -7.47
C ARG A 552 7.07 28.23 -8.47
N THR A 553 7.27 27.65 -9.63
CA THR A 553 6.25 27.40 -10.64
C THR A 553 6.37 25.94 -11.04
N VAL A 554 5.29 25.18 -10.86
CA VAL A 554 5.26 23.74 -11.14
C VAL A 554 4.32 23.49 -12.30
N TRP A 555 4.80 22.84 -13.34
CA TRP A 555 3.97 22.32 -14.41
C TRP A 555 3.98 20.81 -14.37
N GLN A 556 2.81 20.19 -14.44
CA GLN A 556 2.64 18.75 -14.40
C GLN A 556 1.75 18.27 -15.55
N LEU A 557 2.14 17.17 -16.16
CA LEU A 557 1.34 16.35 -17.04
C LEU A 557 0.98 15.06 -16.31
N SER A 558 -0.28 14.66 -16.34
CA SER A 558 -0.77 13.40 -15.77
C SER A 558 -1.66 12.66 -16.76
N ALA A 559 -1.60 11.32 -16.74
CA ALA A 559 -2.53 10.46 -17.47
C ALA A 559 -3.92 10.44 -16.82
N SER A 560 -3.97 10.50 -15.49
CA SER A 560 -5.20 10.60 -14.69
C SER A 560 -5.38 12.00 -14.11
N LEU A 561 -6.58 12.29 -13.61
CA LEU A 561 -6.81 13.52 -12.85
C LEU A 561 -5.88 13.51 -11.62
N PRO A 562 -5.18 14.61 -11.29
CA PRO A 562 -4.28 14.66 -10.13
C PRO A 562 -4.94 14.45 -8.75
N ASP A 563 -6.23 14.12 -8.70
CA ASP A 563 -7.07 14.05 -7.52
C ASP A 563 -8.10 12.91 -7.72
N GLU A 564 -7.85 11.75 -7.10
CA GLU A 564 -8.66 10.52 -7.22
C GLU A 564 -10.10 10.69 -6.70
N GLN A 565 -10.40 11.76 -5.97
CA GLN A 565 -11.69 11.93 -5.29
C GLN A 565 -12.77 12.68 -6.10
N MET A 566 -12.50 12.98 -7.39
CA MET A 566 -13.40 13.73 -8.28
C MET A 566 -14.20 12.86 -9.27
N ASP A 567 -13.97 11.54 -9.24
CA ASP A 567 -14.42 10.60 -10.27
C ASP A 567 -15.96 10.60 -10.49
N ALA A 568 -16.73 10.88 -9.43
CA ALA A 568 -18.20 10.87 -9.50
C ALA A 568 -18.80 11.94 -10.45
N SER A 569 -18.09 13.04 -10.71
CA SER A 569 -18.61 14.13 -11.56
C SER A 569 -18.26 13.98 -13.05
N LEU A 570 -17.22 13.21 -13.36
CA LEU A 570 -16.75 12.95 -14.73
C LEU A 570 -17.37 11.69 -15.33
N ALA A 571 -17.79 10.74 -14.50
CA ALA A 571 -18.51 9.53 -14.94
C ALA A 571 -19.79 9.84 -15.74
N GLY A 572 -20.46 10.96 -15.48
CA GLY A 572 -21.68 11.37 -16.20
C GLY A 572 -21.46 12.07 -17.55
N LEU A 573 -20.21 12.34 -17.95
CA LEU A 573 -19.87 13.06 -19.19
C LEU A 573 -19.20 12.18 -20.25
N LEU A 574 -18.90 10.92 -19.91
CA LEU A 574 -18.27 9.96 -20.82
C LEU A 574 -19.25 8.95 -21.43
N ASP A 575 -20.53 8.99 -21.04
CA ASP A 575 -21.57 8.21 -21.70
C ASP A 575 -22.19 9.02 -22.84
N GLU A 576 -22.24 8.39 -24.01
CA GLU A 576 -22.86 8.85 -25.26
C GLU A 576 -22.10 9.84 -26.13
N THR A 577 -20.89 9.52 -26.60
CA THR A 577 -20.58 9.47 -28.05
C THR A 577 -19.15 9.00 -28.32
N GLU A 578 -18.95 8.32 -29.44
CA GLU A 578 -17.68 7.83 -30.01
C GLU A 578 -17.22 6.41 -29.64
N ALA A 579 -18.09 5.45 -29.97
CA ALA A 579 -17.59 4.18 -30.50
C ALA A 579 -16.84 4.45 -31.83
N CYS A 580 -15.63 3.88 -31.97
CA CYS A 580 -14.78 3.87 -33.16
C CYS A 580 -13.97 5.13 -33.51
N LEU A 581 -13.05 5.55 -32.63
CA LEU A 581 -11.78 6.17 -33.04
C LEU A 581 -10.64 5.59 -32.17
N SER A 582 -9.46 5.40 -32.76
CA SER A 582 -8.25 4.93 -32.06
C SER A 582 -8.12 5.61 -30.70
N LYS A 583 -7.97 4.86 -29.60
CA LYS A 583 -7.78 5.38 -28.23
C LYS A 583 -6.55 6.31 -28.20
N GLU A 584 -6.72 7.59 -28.53
CA GLU A 584 -5.75 8.61 -28.21
C GLU A 584 -5.77 8.73 -26.69
N GLU A 585 -4.70 8.29 -26.04
CA GLU A 585 -4.56 8.45 -24.60
C GLU A 585 -4.71 9.94 -24.25
N MET A 586 -5.74 10.24 -23.46
CA MET A 586 -6.03 11.58 -22.96
C MET A 586 -5.08 11.93 -21.82
N CYS A 587 -4.80 13.21 -21.64
CA CYS A 587 -3.95 13.70 -20.56
C CYS A 587 -4.48 14.99 -19.94
N PHE A 588 -4.06 15.26 -18.71
CA PHE A 588 -4.37 16.45 -17.95
C PHE A 588 -3.11 17.25 -17.69
N THR A 589 -3.18 18.56 -17.84
CA THR A 589 -2.08 19.48 -17.50
C THR A 589 -2.46 20.32 -16.31
N ALA A 590 -1.62 20.32 -15.29
CA ALA A 590 -1.76 21.16 -14.12
C ALA A 590 -0.61 22.18 -14.07
N LEU A 591 -0.93 23.43 -13.74
CA LEU A 591 0.03 24.50 -13.57
C LEU A 591 -0.20 25.15 -12.20
N ALA A 592 0.79 25.05 -11.33
CA ALA A 592 0.84 25.74 -10.04
C ALA A 592 1.77 26.95 -10.14
N GLU A 593 1.22 28.13 -9.88
CA GLU A 593 1.92 29.39 -9.90
C GLU A 593 1.85 30.04 -8.51
N CYS A 594 2.86 30.84 -8.16
CA CYS A 594 2.86 31.59 -6.90
C CYS A 594 3.13 33.08 -7.14
N SER A 595 2.81 33.93 -6.17
CA SER A 595 3.08 35.37 -6.19
C SER A 595 3.32 35.87 -4.77
N ALA A 596 4.45 36.54 -4.55
CA ALA A 596 4.77 37.13 -3.26
C ALA A 596 4.11 38.50 -3.10
N VAL A 597 3.49 38.71 -1.95
CA VAL A 597 2.88 39.97 -1.52
C VAL A 597 3.69 40.48 -0.34
N HIS A 598 4.39 41.59 -0.55
CA HIS A 598 5.17 42.27 0.48
C HIS A 598 4.35 43.38 1.11
N PHE A 599 4.29 43.42 2.44
CA PHE A 599 3.60 44.50 3.18
C PHE A 599 4.59 45.51 3.77
N GLY A 600 5.71 45.73 3.09
CA GLY A 600 6.76 46.66 3.48
C GLY A 600 6.36 48.13 3.39
#